data_AF-A0A662V924-F1
#
_entry.id   AF-A0A662V924-F1
#
_cell.length_a   1.000
_cell.length_b   1.000
_cell.length_c   1.000
_cell.angle_alpha   90.00
_cell.angle_beta   90.00
_cell.angle_gamma   90.00
#
_symmetry.space_group_name_H-M   'P 1'
#
loop_
_entity.id
_entity.type
_entity.pdbx_description
1 polymer ?
#
loop_
_entity_poly.entity_id
_entity_poly.type
_entity_poly.pdbx_seq_one_letter_code
_entity_poly.pdbx_strand_id
1 'polypeptide(L)'
;MFEDEFKKDSDVRRGKYTTVSIPITLYNRIKELIKDTGFTSVSQFVTYILREVIASMEREKLESSMISEEEKKRIIEKLRKLGYI
;
A
#
# COMPACT_ATOMS: atom_id res chain seq x y z
N MET A 1 -39.87 16.25 17.15
CA MET A 1 -39.77 14.89 16.58
C MET A 1 -38.87 15.04 15.37
N PHE A 2 -37.56 15.01 15.64
CA PHE A 2 -36.48 15.33 14.71
C PHE A 2 -35.76 14.04 14.43
N GLU A 3 -36.09 13.36 13.33
CA GLU A 3 -35.40 12.16 12.90
C GLU A 3 -35.84 11.87 11.47
N ASP A 4 -35.18 12.50 10.48
CA ASP A 4 -34.98 11.92 9.14
C ASP A 4 -34.09 12.78 8.22
N GLU A 5 -33.18 13.58 8.77
CA GLU A 5 -32.16 14.30 7.99
C GLU A 5 -30.77 13.66 8.13
N PHE A 6 -30.57 12.46 7.60
CA PHE A 6 -29.23 12.00 7.24
C PHE A 6 -29.25 11.14 5.97
N LYS A 7 -29.77 11.70 4.88
CA LYS A 7 -29.51 11.18 3.53
C LYS A 7 -28.28 11.86 2.95
N LYS A 8 -27.10 11.46 3.45
CA LYS A 8 -25.82 12.04 3.06
C LYS A 8 -25.28 11.37 1.78
N ASP A 9 -25.10 12.21 0.77
CA ASP A 9 -24.24 12.08 -0.40
C ASP A 9 -23.45 10.78 -0.57
N SER A 10 -23.81 9.99 -1.58
CA SER A 10 -22.91 8.96 -2.09
C SER A 10 -23.06 8.74 -3.60
N ASP A 11 -22.89 9.81 -4.39
CA ASP A 11 -22.55 9.70 -5.82
C ASP A 11 -21.13 10.22 -6.08
N VAL A 12 -20.16 9.72 -5.30
CA VAL A 12 -18.74 9.96 -5.53
C VAL A 12 -18.15 8.68 -6.12
N ARG A 13 -18.09 8.60 -7.46
CA ARG A 13 -17.36 7.62 -8.27
C ARG A 13 -17.45 6.18 -7.74
N ARG A 14 -18.38 5.36 -8.27
CA ARG A 14 -18.38 3.91 -8.03
C ARG A 14 -17.09 3.27 -8.58
N GLY A 15 -16.02 3.31 -7.78
CA GLY A 15 -14.86 2.45 -7.95
C GLY A 15 -15.32 0.99 -7.87
N LYS A 16 -14.66 0.11 -8.61
CA LYS A 16 -14.89 -1.34 -8.47
C LYS A 16 -14.27 -1.76 -7.13
N TYR A 17 -15.10 -2.16 -6.17
CA TYR A 17 -14.64 -2.68 -4.88
C TYR A 17 -14.75 -4.20 -4.87
N THR A 18 -13.81 -4.84 -4.18
CA THR A 18 -13.86 -6.27 -3.87
C THR A 18 -13.96 -6.47 -2.35
N THR A 19 -14.50 -7.61 -1.92
CA THR A 19 -14.57 -7.98 -0.51
C THR A 19 -13.46 -8.97 -0.18
N VAL A 20 -12.88 -8.84 1.00
CA VAL A 20 -11.83 -9.73 1.51
C VAL A 20 -12.25 -10.20 2.89
N SER A 21 -12.31 -11.51 3.08
CA SER A 21 -12.60 -12.09 4.39
C SER A 21 -11.36 -12.01 5.28
N ILE A 22 -11.53 -11.43 6.47
CA ILE A 22 -10.47 -11.29 7.46
C ILE A 22 -10.96 -11.92 8.77
N PRO A 23 -10.11 -12.66 9.50
CA PRO A 23 -10.48 -13.18 10.82
C PRO A 23 -11.00 -12.08 11.74
N ILE A 24 -12.07 -12.37 12.48
CA ILE A 24 -12.73 -11.41 13.39
C ILE A 24 -11.73 -10.85 14.42
N THR A 25 -10.82 -11.69 14.90
CA THR A 25 -9.76 -11.30 15.84
C THR A 25 -8.86 -10.20 15.28
N LEU A 26 -8.46 -10.31 14.01
CA LEU A 26 -7.63 -9.32 13.34
C LEU A 26 -8.41 -8.05 13.03
N TYR A 27 -9.66 -8.18 12.57
CA TYR A 27 -10.56 -7.05 12.37
C TYR A 27 -10.72 -6.21 13.65
N ASN A 28 -10.97 -6.86 14.79
CA ASN A 28 -11.13 -6.17 16.07
C ASN A 28 -9.86 -5.43 16.49
N ARG A 29 -8.69 -6.07 16.35
CA ARG A 29 -7.40 -5.41 16.63
C ARG A 29 -7.20 -4.17 15.76
N ILE A 30 -7.48 -4.28 14.46
CA ILE A 30 -7.37 -3.14 13.54
C ILE A 30 -8.36 -2.04 13.92
N LYS A 31 -9.60 -2.42 14.27
CA LYS A 31 -10.63 -1.48 14.70
C LYS A 31 -10.19 -0.69 15.93
N GLU A 32 -9.59 -1.34 16.93
CA GLU A 32 -9.05 -0.65 18.10
C GLU A 32 -7.86 0.25 17.72
N LEU A 33 -6.94 -0.22 16.89
CA LEU A 33 -5.77 0.53 16.45
C LEU A 33 -6.13 1.83 15.73
N ILE A 34 -7.21 1.85 14.96
CA ILE A 34 -7.60 3.03 14.17
C ILE A 34 -8.49 4.02 14.94
N LYS A 35 -8.94 3.72 16.16
CA LYS A 35 -9.86 4.59 16.92
C LYS A 35 -9.33 6.00 17.12
N ASP A 36 -8.04 6.13 17.42
CA ASP A 36 -7.39 7.41 17.69
C ASP A 36 -6.65 7.97 16.46
N THR A 37 -7.00 7.46 15.28
CA THR A 37 -6.40 7.86 14.01
C THR A 37 -7.39 8.64 13.15
N GLY A 38 -6.90 9.29 12.09
CA GLY A 38 -7.76 9.97 11.11
C GLY A 38 -8.54 9.04 10.16
N PHE A 39 -8.47 7.71 10.34
CA PHE A 39 -9.15 6.76 9.46
C PHE A 39 -10.62 6.59 9.84
N THR A 40 -11.52 6.78 8.86
CA THR A 40 -12.97 6.67 9.10
C THR A 40 -13.50 5.23 9.03
N SER A 41 -12.71 4.28 8.50
CA SER A 41 -13.07 2.86 8.46
C SER A 41 -11.86 1.94 8.37
N VAL A 42 -12.07 0.69 8.79
CA VAL A 42 -11.09 -0.40 8.64
C VAL A 42 -10.72 -0.60 7.16
N SER A 43 -11.68 -0.51 6.25
CA SER A 43 -11.43 -0.65 4.81
C SER A 43 -10.50 0.44 4.27
N GLN A 44 -10.63 1.69 4.74
CA GLN A 44 -9.71 2.76 4.36
C GLN A 44 -8.28 2.49 4.86
N PHE A 45 -8.14 2.07 6.11
CA PHE A 45 -6.84 1.74 6.69
C PHE A 45 -6.17 0.58 5.94
N VAL A 46 -6.90 -0.51 5.70
CA VAL A 46 -6.37 -1.67 4.96
C VAL A 46 -5.98 -1.28 3.53
N THR A 47 -6.79 -0.45 2.86
CA THR A 47 -6.46 0.04 1.51
C THR A 47 -5.19 0.88 1.50
N TYR A 48 -4.98 1.73 2.50
CA TYR A 48 -3.77 2.53 2.65
C TYR A 48 -2.54 1.63 2.81
N ILE A 49 -2.57 0.69 3.75
CA ILE A 49 -1.46 -0.23 4.02
C ILE A 49 -1.15 -1.10 2.80
N LEU A 50 -2.16 -1.69 2.17
CA LEU A 50 -1.94 -2.52 0.98
C LEU A 50 -1.29 -1.74 -0.16
N ARG A 51 -1.68 -0.47 -0.36
CA ARG A 51 -1.08 0.39 -1.38
C ARG A 51 0.41 0.62 -1.09
N GLU A 52 0.76 0.91 0.16
CA GLU A 52 2.15 1.16 0.57
C GLU A 52 3.01 -0.09 0.41
N VAL A 53 2.52 -1.25 0.86
CA VAL A 53 3.22 -2.54 0.76
C VAL A 53 3.43 -2.92 -0.71
N ILE A 54 2.39 -2.83 -1.56
CA ILE A 54 2.51 -3.14 -2.98
C ILE A 54 3.51 -2.20 -3.66
N ALA A 55 3.43 -0.89 -3.39
CA ALA A 55 4.37 0.08 -3.97
C ALA A 55 5.82 -0.20 -3.55
N SER A 56 6.05 -0.66 -2.32
CA SER A 56 7.37 -1.09 -1.88
C SER A 56 7.85 -2.33 -2.63
N MET A 57 7.01 -3.36 -2.73
CA MET A 57 7.34 -4.60 -3.43
C MET A 57 7.59 -4.38 -4.93
N GLU A 58 6.81 -3.50 -5.57
CA GLU A 58 7.01 -3.13 -6.97
C GLU A 58 8.32 -2.39 -7.18
N ARG A 59 8.69 -1.46 -6.29
CA ARG A 59 9.99 -0.79 -6.34
C ARG A 59 11.15 -1.76 -6.18
N GLU A 60 11.10 -2.63 -5.18
CA GLU A 60 12.14 -3.63 -4.95
C GLU A 60 12.25 -4.61 -6.13
N LYS A 61 11.11 -5.05 -6.68
CA LYS A 61 11.10 -5.89 -7.89
C LYS A 61 11.67 -5.15 -9.09
N LEU A 62 11.32 -3.87 -9.27
CA LEU A 62 11.86 -3.04 -10.35
C LEU A 62 13.37 -2.84 -10.19
N GLU A 63 13.87 -2.49 -9.01
CA GLU A 63 15.30 -2.36 -8.71
C GLU A 63 16.05 -3.69 -8.88
N SER A 64 15.49 -4.79 -8.38
CA SER A 64 16.06 -6.13 -8.57
C SER A 64 16.02 -6.59 -10.02
N SER A 65 15.04 -6.15 -10.81
CA SER A 65 14.94 -6.48 -12.23
C SER A 65 15.76 -5.56 -13.14
N MET A 66 15.96 -4.31 -12.75
CA MET A 66 16.74 -3.30 -13.49
C MET A 66 18.23 -3.46 -13.25
N ILE A 67 18.65 -4.06 -12.13
CA ILE A 67 20.05 -4.31 -11.86
C ILE A 67 20.21 -5.80 -11.55
N SER A 68 20.22 -6.61 -12.62
CA SER A 68 20.69 -8.00 -12.50
C SER A 68 22.05 -8.02 -11.79
N GLU A 69 22.31 -9.01 -10.96
CA GLU A 69 23.62 -9.24 -10.35
C GLU A 69 24.75 -9.29 -11.41
N GLU A 70 24.45 -9.74 -12.64
CA GLU A 70 25.39 -9.64 -13.77
C GLU A 70 25.65 -8.19 -14.20
N GLU A 71 24.63 -7.35 -14.18
CA GLU A 71 24.73 -5.94 -14.58
C GLU A 71 25.48 -5.12 -13.54
N LYS A 72 25.28 -5.39 -12.24
CA LYS A 72 26.10 -4.85 -11.15
C LYS A 72 27.57 -5.20 -11.35
N LYS A 73 27.90 -6.46 -11.64
CA LYS A 73 29.28 -6.89 -11.92
C LYS A 73 29.89 -6.14 -13.10
N ARG A 74 29.14 -6.00 -14.20
CA ARG A 74 29.60 -5.25 -15.39
C ARG A 74 29.84 -3.78 -15.07
N ILE A 75 28.96 -3.13 -14.30
CA ILE A 75 29.11 -1.73 -13.89
C ILE A 75 30.35 -1.56 -13.00
N ILE A 76 30.54 -2.43 -12.01
CA ILE A 76 31.71 -2.42 -11.12
C ILE A 76 33.01 -2.61 -11.91
N GLU A 77 33.04 -3.55 -12.85
CA GLU A 77 34.22 -3.78 -13.69
C GLU A 77 34.53 -2.57 -14.59
N LYS A 78 33.48 -1.91 -15.12
CA LYS A 78 33.61 -0.68 -15.91
C LYS A 78 34.15 0.47 -15.06
N LEU A 79 33.65 0.64 -13.84
CA LEU A 79 34.11 1.67 -12.91
C LEU A 79 35.58 1.46 -12.49
N ARG A 80 35.99 0.20 -12.25
CA ARG A 80 37.39 -0.17 -11.97
C ARG A 80 38.31 0.15 -13.16
N LYS A 81 37.88 -0.13 -14.39
CA LYS A 81 38.65 0.21 -15.61
C LYS A 81 38.77 1.72 -15.82
N LEU A 82 37.81 2.50 -15.34
CA LEU A 82 37.80 3.95 -15.42
C LEU A 82 38.50 4.64 -14.23
N GLY A 83 38.97 3.88 -13.23
CA GLY A 83 39.73 4.41 -12.09
C GLY A 83 38.88 5.11 -11.02
N TYR A 84 37.57 4.85 -10.98
CA TYR A 84 36.69 5.41 -9.95
C TYR A 84 36.70 4.60 -8.63
N ILE A 85 37.29 3.40 -8.65
CA ILE A 85 37.51 2.46 -7.54
C ILE A 85 38.85 1.77 -7.78
#